data_AF-A0A0D7A2K9-F1
#
_entry.id   AF-A0A0D7A2K9-F1
#
_cell.length_a   1.000
_cell.length_b   1.000
_cell.length_c   1.000
_cell.angle_alpha   90.00
_cell.angle_beta   90.00
_cell.angle_gamma   90.00
#
_symmetry.space_group_name_H-M   'P 1'
#
loop_
_entity.id
_entity.type
_entity.pdbx_description
1 polymer ?
#
loop_
_entity_poly.entity_id
_entity_poly.type
_entity_poly.pdbx_seq_one_letter_code
_entity_poly.pdbx_strand_id
1 'polypeptide(L)'
;LMKTGRPEYYIPSRMTVSRDVKCIFKKTPKYLLKRYTIQDHKGALSFVTDMWTSPNHKAYMGNTVTFEHNGSLITLVLDVIEVAKVIRL
;
A
#
# COMPACT_ATOMS: atom_id res chain seq x y z
N LEU A 1 6.37 5.77 -23.48
CA LEU A 1 6.61 4.32 -23.27
C LEU A 1 6.86 3.71 -24.64
N MET A 2 8.09 3.30 -24.93
CA MET A 2 8.43 2.66 -26.21
C MET A 2 7.84 1.24 -26.18
N LYS A 3 6.96 0.86 -27.13
CA LYS A 3 6.21 -0.42 -27.09
C LYS A 3 7.06 -1.69 -27.33
N THR A 4 8.37 -1.67 -27.06
CA THR A 4 9.30 -2.82 -27.17
C THR A 4 9.03 -3.74 -28.38
N GLY A 5 8.76 -3.15 -29.55
CA GLY A 5 8.54 -3.90 -30.80
C GLY A 5 7.18 -4.62 -30.92
N ARG A 6 6.18 -4.30 -30.10
CA ARG A 6 4.79 -4.83 -30.22
C ARG A 6 3.79 -3.70 -30.50
N PRO A 7 3.60 -3.32 -31.77
CA PRO A 7 2.73 -2.21 -32.17
C PRO A 7 1.28 -2.39 -31.70
N GLU A 8 0.79 -3.63 -31.80
CA GLU A 8 -0.59 -4.03 -31.49
C GLU A 8 -0.90 -4.07 -29.98
N TYR A 9 0.10 -3.90 -29.11
CA TYR A 9 -0.15 -3.99 -27.68
C TYR A 9 -0.90 -2.75 -27.19
N TYR A 10 -2.07 -2.97 -26.60
CA TYR A 10 -2.84 -1.92 -25.95
C TYR A 10 -2.15 -1.51 -24.65
N ILE A 11 -1.73 -0.24 -24.58
CA ILE A 11 -1.18 0.35 -23.36
C ILE A 11 -2.23 1.30 -22.80
N PRO A 12 -2.77 1.03 -21.60
CA PRO A 12 -3.72 1.94 -20.98
C PRO A 12 -3.07 3.29 -20.72
N SER A 13 -3.88 4.35 -20.78
CA SER A 13 -3.38 5.69 -20.46
C SER A 13 -2.87 5.75 -19.02
N ARG A 14 -1.95 6.68 -18.73
CA ARG A 14 -1.51 6.99 -17.36
C ARG A 14 -2.68 7.27 -16.41
N MET A 15 -3.77 7.84 -16.91
CA MET A 15 -4.99 8.11 -16.14
C MET A 15 -5.75 6.84 -15.81
N THR A 16 -5.86 5.92 -16.77
CA THR A 16 -6.47 4.60 -16.58
C THR A 16 -5.72 3.82 -15.51
N VAL A 17 -4.38 3.72 -15.63
CA VAL A 17 -3.54 3.04 -14.64
C VAL A 17 -3.69 3.69 -13.26
N SER A 18 -3.65 5.02 -13.16
CA SER A 18 -3.79 5.73 -11.88
C SER A 18 -5.15 5.45 -11.22
N ARG A 19 -6.24 5.51 -11.99
CA ARG A 19 -7.59 5.24 -11.49
C ARG A 19 -7.71 3.81 -10.99
N ASP A 20 -7.22 2.85 -11.77
CA ASP A 20 -7.39 1.44 -11.47
C ASP A 20 -6.52 1.05 -10.26
N VAL A 21 -5.29 1.55 -10.17
CA VAL A 21 -4.43 1.40 -8.98
C VAL A 21 -5.10 2.00 -7.73
N LYS A 22 -5.64 3.22 -7.81
CA LYS A 22 -6.38 3.84 -6.69
C LYS A 22 -7.61 3.01 -6.28
N CYS A 23 -8.32 2.44 -7.25
CA CYS A 23 -9.47 1.58 -7.00
C CYS A 23 -9.06 0.31 -6.26
N ILE A 24 -7.97 -0.33 -6.69
CA ILE A 24 -7.37 -1.50 -6.04
C ILE A 24 -6.95 -1.13 -4.62
N PHE A 25 -6.17 -0.06 -4.42
CA PHE A 25 -5.72 0.35 -3.08
C PHE A 25 -6.87 0.68 -2.12
N LYS A 26 -8.02 1.19 -2.60
CA LYS A 26 -9.19 1.41 -1.75
C LYS A 26 -9.94 0.13 -1.38
N LYS A 27 -9.99 -0.85 -2.28
CA LYS A 27 -10.80 -2.08 -2.11
C LYS A 27 -10.01 -3.21 -1.45
N THR A 28 -8.74 -3.34 -1.79
CA THR A 28 -7.88 -4.45 -1.40
C THR A 28 -7.69 -4.55 0.12
N PRO A 29 -7.39 -3.49 0.89
CA PRO A 29 -7.22 -3.61 2.34
C PRO A 29 -8.47 -4.18 3.02
N LYS A 30 -9.67 -3.71 2.67
CA LYS A 30 -10.93 -4.25 3.22
C LYS A 30 -11.12 -5.72 2.87
N TYR A 31 -10.81 -6.10 1.63
CA TYR A 31 -10.90 -7.49 1.19
C TYR A 31 -9.87 -8.38 1.88
N LEU A 32 -8.61 -7.95 2.00
CA LEU A 32 -7.55 -8.72 2.65
C LEU A 32 -7.77 -8.83 4.17
N LEU A 33 -8.16 -7.73 4.83
CA LEU A 33 -8.53 -7.74 6.26
C LEU A 33 -9.68 -8.71 6.52
N LYS A 34 -10.68 -8.76 5.64
CA LYS A 34 -11.78 -9.73 5.74
C LYS A 34 -11.34 -11.15 5.41
N ARG A 35 -10.57 -11.35 4.33
CA ARG A 35 -10.15 -12.66 3.83
C ARG A 35 -9.21 -13.38 4.79
N TYR A 36 -8.28 -12.65 5.38
CA TYR A 36 -7.38 -13.18 6.41
C TYR A 36 -7.98 -13.01 7.81
N THR A 37 -9.23 -12.58 7.88
CA THR A 37 -9.99 -12.35 9.10
C THR A 37 -9.16 -11.61 10.15
N ILE A 38 -8.36 -10.63 9.74
CA ILE A 38 -7.40 -9.90 10.61
C ILE A 38 -8.14 -9.28 11.80
N GLN A 39 -9.41 -8.89 11.61
CA GLN A 39 -10.28 -8.40 12.69
C GLN A 39 -10.67 -9.46 13.73
N ASP A 40 -10.82 -10.73 13.32
CA ASP A 40 -11.14 -11.86 14.19
C ASP A 40 -9.94 -12.80 14.39
N HIS A 41 -8.74 -12.33 14.07
CA HIS A 41 -7.54 -13.14 14.05
C HIS A 41 -7.14 -13.46 15.49
N LYS A 42 -7.13 -14.75 15.85
CA LYS A 42 -6.80 -15.20 17.20
C LYS A 42 -5.29 -15.17 17.50
N GLY A 43 -4.46 -15.18 16.45
CA GLY A 43 -3.00 -15.08 16.56
C GLY A 43 -2.51 -13.63 16.67
N ALA A 44 -1.24 -13.47 17.03
CA ALA A 44 -0.63 -12.16 17.24
C ALA A 44 -0.53 -11.34 15.95
N LEU A 45 -0.87 -10.05 16.05
CA LEU A 45 -0.65 -9.05 15.00
C LEU A 45 0.53 -8.16 15.41
N SER A 46 1.55 -8.07 14.58
CA SER A 46 2.68 -7.16 14.77
C SER A 46 2.52 -5.96 13.85
N PHE A 47 2.25 -4.80 14.43
CA PHE A 47 2.19 -3.53 13.70
C PHE A 47 3.57 -2.86 13.70
N VAL A 48 3.97 -2.34 12.55
CA VAL A 48 5.21 -1.57 12.40
C VAL A 48 4.88 -0.25 11.72
N THR A 49 5.26 0.82 12.38
CA THR A 49 5.24 2.17 11.83
C THR A 49 6.67 2.58 11.53
N ASP A 50 6.95 2.89 10.27
CA ASP A 50 8.23 3.44 9.84
C ASP A 50 8.04 4.90 9.40
N MET A 51 8.97 5.76 9.76
CA MET A 51 8.95 7.18 9.43
C MET A 51 10.26 7.57 8.78
N TRP A 52 10.18 8.19 7.61
CA TRP A 52 11.36 8.65 6.88
C TRP A 52 11.14 10.02 6.27
N THR A 53 12.24 10.72 6.03
CA THR A 53 12.25 11.92 5.19
C THR A 53 12.77 11.52 3.83
N SER A 54 11.95 11.69 2.80
CA SER A 54 12.36 11.36 1.43
C SER A 54 13.35 12.42 0.88
N PRO A 55 14.07 12.11 -0.22
CA PRO A 55 15.05 13.04 -0.81
C PRO A 55 14.48 14.40 -1.24
N ASN A 56 13.15 14.55 -1.36
CA ASN A 56 12.49 15.80 -1.71
C ASN A 56 12.07 16.65 -0.49
N HIS A 57 12.62 16.35 0.69
CA HIS A 57 12.33 17.02 1.97
C HIS A 57 10.87 16.90 2.45
N LYS A 58 10.15 15.87 1.99
CA LYS A 58 8.84 15.49 2.54
C LYS A 58 9.00 14.34 3.52
N ALA A 59 8.37 14.50 4.69
CA ALA A 59 8.26 13.45 5.69
C ALA A 59 7.10 12.51 5.35
N TYR A 60 7.34 11.21 5.52
CA TYR A 60 6.37 10.16 5.28
C TYR A 60 6.29 9.23 6.49
N MET A 61 5.13 8.62 6.66
CA MET A 61 4.89 7.54 7.61
C MET A 61 4.27 6.36 6.84
N GLY A 62 4.87 5.19 6.97
CA GLY A 62 4.34 3.92 6.47
C GLY A 62 3.87 3.05 7.62
N ASN A 63 2.69 2.44 7.47
CA ASN A 63 2.16 1.47 8.44
C ASN A 63 2.05 0.10 7.78
N THR A 64 2.54 -0.91 8.48
CA THR A 64 2.44 -2.31 8.05
C THR A 64 1.92 -3.18 9.19
N VAL A 65 1.28 -4.30 8.81
CA VAL A 65 0.90 -5.36 9.75
C VAL A 65 1.51 -6.67 9.28
N THR A 66 2.13 -7.39 10.21
CA THR A 66 2.65 -8.73 9.98
C THR A 66 1.94 -9.71 10.90
N PHE A 67 1.49 -10.83 10.35
CA PHE A 67 0.78 -11.87 11.09
C PHE A 67 1.04 -13.24 10.46
N GLU A 68 0.87 -14.30 11.25
CA GLU A 68 0.97 -15.68 10.77
C GLU A 68 -0.37 -16.14 10.22
N HIS A 69 -0.36 -16.78 9.05
CA HIS A 69 -1.52 -17.43 8.46
C HIS A 69 -1.11 -18.75 7.79
N ASN A 70 -1.66 -19.86 8.27
CA ASN A 70 -1.39 -21.23 7.80
C ASN A 70 0.12 -21.58 7.74
N GLY A 71 0.85 -21.25 8.80
CA GLY A 71 2.29 -21.47 8.96
C GLY A 71 3.19 -20.45 8.24
N SER A 72 2.61 -19.45 7.57
CA SER A 72 3.36 -18.45 6.79
C SER A 72 3.17 -17.04 7.34
N LEU A 73 4.26 -16.27 7.44
CA LEU A 73 4.18 -14.85 7.78
C LEU A 73 3.71 -14.04 6.57
N ILE A 74 2.64 -13.28 6.75
CA ILE A 74 2.11 -12.35 5.76
C ILE A 74 2.33 -10.94 6.30
N THR A 75 2.99 -10.09 5.50
CA THR A 75 3.15 -8.66 5.78
C THR A 75 2.36 -7.84 4.77
N LEU A 76 1.50 -6.96 5.25
CA LEU A 76 0.68 -6.07 4.44
C LEU A 76 1.02 -4.61 4.74
N VAL A 77 1.20 -3.80 3.69
CA VAL A 77 1.23 -2.35 3.81
C VAL A 77 -0.21 -1.86 3.96
N LEU A 78 -0.51 -1.22 5.08
CA LEU A 78 -1.82 -0.67 5.38
C LEU A 78 -1.99 0.71 4.77
N ASP A 79 -0.99 1.58 4.96
CA ASP A 79 -1.00 2.94 4.44
C ASP A 79 0.40 3.53 4.32
N VAL A 80 0.54 4.53 3.46
CA VAL A 80 1.72 5.39 3.34
C VAL A 80 1.22 6.83 3.21
N ILE A 81 1.44 7.62 4.25
CA ILE A 81 0.94 8.99 4.34
C ILE A 81 2.08 10.00 4.32
N GLU A 82 1.88 11.11 3.60
CA GLU A 82 2.73 12.30 3.71
C GLU A 82 2.37 13.02 5.01
N VAL A 83 3.35 13.23 5.89
CA VAL A 83 3.13 13.88 7.19
C VAL A 83 3.03 15.38 6.97
N ALA A 84 1.98 15.99 7.53
CA ALA A 84 1.78 17.43 7.43
C ALA A 84 2.97 18.21 8.01
N LYS A 85 3.37 19.30 7.34
CA LYS A 85 4.38 20.20 7.87
C LYS A 85 3.80 20.92 9.10
N VAL A 86 4.46 20.78 10.24
CA VAL A 86 4.16 21.61 11.40
C VAL A 86 4.70 23.01 11.13
N ILE A 87 3.80 23.97 10.91
CA ILE A 87 4.16 25.39 10.93
C ILE A 87 4.06 25.80 12.40
N ARG A 88 5.20 26.13 13.03
CA ARG A 88 5.18 26.83 14.32
C ARG A 88 4.79 28.28 14.03
N LEU A 89 3.64 28.71 14.56
CA LEU A 89 3.24 30.12 14.61
C LEU A 89 4.13 30.89 15.58
#